data_AF-A0A6J7HG70-F1
#
_entry.id   AF-A0A6J7HG70-F1
#
_cell.length_a   1.000
_cell.length_b   1.000
_cell.length_c   1.000
_cell.angle_alpha   90.00
_cell.angle_beta   90.00
_cell.angle_gamma   90.00
#
_symmetry.space_group_name_H-M   'P 1'
#
loop_
_entity.id
_entity.type
_entity.pdbx_description
1 polymer ?
#
loop_
_entity_poly.entity_id
_entity_poly.type
_entity_poly.pdbx_seq_one_letter_code
_entity_poly.pdbx_strand_id
1 'polypeptide(L)' 'MLGHDVDNVAHGVGGPQDPAILHSVDRLAAVAALLDADRCEQVPRETPGGTALDTLLWGTRPVSR' A
#
# COMPACT_ATOMS: atom_id res chain seq x y z
N MET A 1 2.40 -7.80 -1.05
CA MET A 1 3.15 -6.74 -0.36
C MET A 1 2.17 -5.94 0.48
N LEU A 2 2.52 -5.62 1.72
CA LEU A 2 1.77 -4.72 2.59
C LEU A 2 2.77 -3.73 3.19
N GLY A 3 2.45 -2.45 3.17
CA GLY A 3 3.28 -1.42 3.78
C GLY A 3 2.50 -0.15 4.06
N HIS A 4 3.11 0.80 4.77
CA HIS A 4 2.44 2.02 5.19
C HIS A 4 2.17 2.95 4.00
N ASP A 5 0.96 3.51 3.97
CA ASP A 5 0.56 4.45 2.93
C ASP A 5 1.07 5.86 3.24
N VAL A 6 1.45 6.61 2.21
CA VAL A 6 1.91 8.00 2.28
C VAL A 6 0.85 8.92 2.86
N ASP A 7 -0.44 8.59 2.69
CA ASP A 7 -1.53 9.37 3.24
C ASP A 7 -1.58 9.34 4.76
N ASN A 8 -0.87 8.42 5.45
CA ASN A 8 -0.74 8.48 6.90
C ASN A 8 -0.18 9.81 7.39
N VAL A 9 0.72 10.43 6.63
CA VAL A 9 1.37 11.69 7.02
C VAL A 9 0.33 12.80 7.25
N ALA A 10 -0.77 12.77 6.50
CA ALA A 10 -1.82 13.77 6.60
C ALA A 10 -3.08 13.27 7.32
N HIS A 11 -3.41 11.99 7.20
CA HIS A 11 -4.76 11.48 7.50
C HIS A 11 -4.79 10.22 8.37
N GLY A 12 -3.64 9.63 8.67
CA GLY A 12 -3.56 8.39 9.44
C GLY A 12 -2.73 8.56 10.71
N VAL A 13 -2.47 7.44 11.38
CA VAL A 13 -1.69 7.41 12.62
C VAL A 13 -0.62 6.33 12.59
N GLY A 14 0.47 6.60 13.30
CA GLY A 14 1.59 5.67 13.41
C GLY A 14 2.43 5.57 12.13
N GLY A 15 3.36 4.63 12.13
CA GLY A 15 4.29 4.41 11.02
C GLY A 15 5.34 5.52 10.85
N PRO A 16 6.26 5.35 9.89
CA PRO A 16 7.26 6.36 9.56
C PRO A 16 6.64 7.62 8.94
N GLN A 17 7.28 8.77 9.14
CA GLN A 17 6.84 10.06 8.58
C GLN A 17 7.63 10.48 7.34
N ASP A 18 8.67 9.73 6.97
CA ASP A 18 9.49 10.02 5.79
C ASP A 18 8.80 9.50 4.52
N PRO A 19 8.33 10.37 3.60
CA PRO A 19 7.63 9.95 2.38
C PRO A 19 8.49 9.12 1.42
N ALA A 20 9.82 9.12 1.56
CA ALA A 20 10.72 8.34 0.72
C ALA A 20 10.60 6.83 0.98
N ILE A 21 10.14 6.42 2.16
CA ILE A 21 9.99 5.02 2.56
C ILE A 21 8.53 4.55 2.65
N LEU A 22 7.58 5.41 2.28
CA LEU A 22 6.14 5.10 2.25
C LEU A 22 5.68 4.69 0.85
N HIS A 23 4.58 3.95 0.82
CA HIS A 23 3.94 3.45 -0.41
C HIS A 23 2.67 4.24 -0.75
N SER A 24 2.20 4.06 -1.98
CA SER A 24 0.88 4.51 -2.42
C SER A 24 0.42 3.61 -3.56
N VAL A 25 -0.88 3.59 -3.82
CA VAL A 25 -1.45 2.87 -4.97
C VAL A 25 -0.79 3.34 -6.27
N ASP A 26 -0.66 4.65 -6.46
CA ASP A 26 -0.04 5.23 -7.65
C ASP A 26 1.42 4.81 -7.85
N ARG A 27 2.21 4.76 -6.77
CA ARG A 27 3.61 4.31 -6.86
C ARG A 27 3.72 2.82 -7.23
N LEU A 28 2.75 2.02 -6.81
CA LEU A 28 2.74 0.58 -7.07
C LEU A 28 2.02 0.20 -8.38
N ALA A 29 1.31 1.12 -9.04
CA ALA A 29 0.54 0.84 -10.24
C ALA A 29 1.37 0.16 -11.36
N ALA A 30 2.60 0.66 -11.59
CA ALA A 30 3.50 0.06 -12.58
C ALA A 30 3.94 -1.36 -12.20
N VAL A 31 4.12 -1.65 -10.90
CA VAL A 31 4.47 -3.00 -10.42
C VAL A 31 3.26 -3.91 -10.50
N ALA A 32 2.06 -3.42 -10.17
CA ALA A 32 0.81 -4.17 -10.28
C ALA A 32 0.57 -4.62 -11.72
N ALA A 33 0.88 -3.78 -12.71
CA ALA A 33 0.76 -4.10 -14.14
C ALA A 33 1.71 -5.22 -14.62
N LEU A 34 2.73 -5.58 -13.82
CA LEU A 34 3.65 -6.69 -14.10
C LEU A 34 3.22 -8.00 -13.44
N LEU A 35 2.14 -7.98 -12.66
CA LEU A 35 1.60 -9.12 -11.93
C LEU A 35 0.21 -9.47 -12.46
N ASP A 36 -0.22 -10.70 -12.21
CA ASP A 36 -1.64 -11.02 -12.19
C ASP A 36 -2.20 -10.48 -10.86
N ALA A 37 -2.40 -9.17 -10.81
CA ALA A 37 -2.79 -8.44 -9.60
C ALA A 37 -4.30 -8.54 -9.34
N ASP A 38 -4.66 -9.13 -8.20
CA ASP A 38 -6.04 -9.19 -7.73
C ASP A 38 -6.46 -7.88 -7.04
N ARG A 39 -5.51 -7.26 -6.31
CA ARG A 39 -5.77 -6.05 -5.51
C ARG A 39 -4.56 -5.12 -5.54
N CYS A 40 -4.81 -3.83 -5.79
CA CYS A 40 -3.88 -2.75 -5.53
C CYS A 40 -4.66 -1.56 -4.98
N GLU A 41 -4.67 -1.39 -3.67
CA GLU A 41 -5.56 -0.44 -3.00
C GLU A 41 -5.00 0.04 -1.67
N GLN A 42 -5.51 1.17 -1.19
CA GLN A 42 -5.30 1.62 0.18
C GLN A 42 -6.31 0.91 1.10
N VAL A 43 -5.84 0.42 2.23
CA VAL A 43 -6.64 -0.32 3.21
C VAL A 43 -6.55 0.38 4.57
N PRO A 44 -7.67 0.77 5.18
CA PRO A 44 -7.68 1.27 6.55
C PRO A 44 -7.49 0.13 7.55
N ARG A 45 -6.77 0.38 8.63
CA ARG A 45 -6.56 -0.54 9.74
C ARG A 45 -6.76 0.18 11.07
N GLU A 46 -7.64 -0.36 11.91
CA GLU A 46 -7.86 0.18 13.25
C GLU A 46 -6.66 -0.09 14.16
N THR A 47 -6.31 0.92 14.95
CA THR A 47 -5.28 0.84 15.99
C THR A 47 -5.78 1.54 17.26
N PRO A 48 -5.16 1.28 18.43
CA PRO A 48 -5.50 2.03 19.64
C PRO A 48 -5.34 3.55 19.52
N GLY A 49 -4.48 4.02 18.60
CA GLY A 49 -4.23 5.45 18.37
C GLY A 49 -5.12 6.08 17.30
N GLY A 50 -6.04 5.34 16.69
CA GLY A 50 -6.84 5.76 15.54
C GLY A 50 -6.62 4.90 14.30
N THR A 51 -7.09 5.36 13.15
CA THR A 51 -6.99 4.62 11.88
C THR A 51 -5.63 4.84 11.23
N ALA A 52 -4.91 3.76 10.99
CA ALA A 52 -3.71 3.74 10.14
C ALA A 52 -4.11 3.37 8.70
N LEU A 53 -3.36 3.85 7.72
CA LEU A 53 -3.56 3.56 6.31
C LEU A 53 -2.41 2.70 5.79
N ASP A 54 -2.71 1.60 5.10
CA ASP A 54 -1.68 0.76 4.49
C ASP A 54 -1.95 0.65 2.98
N THR A 55 -0.91 0.55 2.17
CA THR A 55 -1.03 0.19 0.75
C THR A 55 -0.87 -1.32 0.61
N LEU A 56 -1.86 -1.98 -0.01
CA LEU A 56 -1.83 -3.40 -0.34
C LEU A 56 -1.58 -3.58 -1.84
N LEU A 57 -0.64 -4.45 -2.18
CA LEU A 57 -0.54 -5.06 -3.51
C LEU A 57 -0.58 -6.58 -3.34
N TRP A 58 -1.63 -7.21 -3.86
CA TRP A 58 -1.82 -8.65 -3.85
C TRP A 58 -1.98 -9.16 -5.27
N GLY A 59 -1.23 -10.20 -5.60
CA GLY A 59 -1.27 -10.82 -6.91
C GLY A 59 -0.28 -11.96 -7.01
N THR A 60 -0.27 -12.60 -8.15
CA THR A 60 0.64 -13.70 -8.43
C THR A 60 1.58 -13.35 -9.57
N ARG A 61 2.69 -14.09 -9.65
CA ARG A 61 3.59 -14.01 -10.80
C ARG A 61 2.84 -14.51 -12.04
N PRO A 62 2.86 -13.79 -13.16
CA PRO A 62 2.25 -14.25 -14.40
C PRO A 62 2.80 -15.60 -14.82
N VAL A 63 1.92 -16.53 -15.18
CA VAL A 63 2.31 -17.74 -15.89
C VAL A 63 2.59 -17.38 -17.35
N SER A 64 3.83 -17.57 -17.81
CA SER A 64 4.18 -17.39 -19.22
C SER A 64 3.19 -18.18 -20.09
N ARG A 65 2.50 -17.50 -21.00
CA ARG A 65 1.72 -18.14 -22.06
C ARG A 65 2.62 -18.74 -23.13
#